data_AF-A0A7X7C5J8-F1
#
_entry.id   AF-A0A7X7C5J8-F1
#
_cell.length_a   1.000
_cell.length_b   1.000
_cell.length_c   1.000
_cell.angle_alpha   90.00
_cell.angle_beta   90.00
_cell.angle_gamma   90.00
#
_symmetry.space_group_name_H-M   'P 1'
#
loop_
_entity.id
_entity.type
_entity.pdbx_description
1 polymer ?
#
loop_
_entity_poly.entity_id
_entity_poly.type
_entity_poly.pdbx_seq_one_letter_code
_entity_poly.pdbx_strand_id
1 'polypeptide(L)'
;MNEVRITINDTTLNVPSNITIMEAAHMANIYIPRLCFLKDINETSTCRICVVEVEGVRSLQNSCTVKVRDKMVVKTNTKRIRNSIVNNLELLAANHHFECWRCNRERNCEFLDLLRRYHIYNEMGEDKTYKRKEQVLNVTDTIVINSFKCLNCGRCISACKAYSGLEILNYNNRGFNTYVGPASNHNMEDAGCIYCGKCIQACPAGALHERDDTDKVLDLLEDKEYYTIAQVAPAVRVALGEEFGFEIGTNVERKTYQALRMLGFDDITDTNFAADVTVLEEGTELIERLTKAENNEEVALPLFTSCSPGWIRYIETYYPEFIANLSSCKSPQQMQGALIKHYYSKKIGIDKNKIKVVSIMPCIAKKHEANLPHMEVDGLRDVDYVLTTRELARLIKRCNIDFRRLRDYFPNSALAEYTGAGAIFGATGGVMEAALRTVKEIVEQREGEVVELNELRSVDEGIKEATVKINDKEVIVAAVHGAIHFPKMLQKIKENPGKYLFVEFMACIGGCINGGGQPIVQAQIQDYVNVRQLRANALHKIDEFSEIRKSHKNPEVENLYAEFLKKPGSKIAHHLLHTKYDRINTYSE
;
A
#
# COMPACT_ATOMS: atom_id res chain seq x y z
N MET A 1 -19.75 -30.68 3.43
CA MET A 1 -18.70 -30.87 2.40
C MET A 1 -18.18 -32.30 2.55
N ASN A 2 -17.90 -33.02 1.46
CA ASN A 2 -17.38 -34.39 1.56
C ASN A 2 -15.91 -34.37 2.00
N GLU A 3 -15.60 -35.06 3.09
CA GLU A 3 -14.24 -35.31 3.53
C GLU A 3 -13.66 -36.54 2.82
N VAL A 4 -12.34 -36.54 2.64
CA VAL A 4 -11.59 -37.66 2.07
C VAL A 4 -10.44 -38.03 3.00
N ARG A 5 -10.15 -39.33 3.11
CA ARG A 5 -9.04 -39.82 3.92
C ARG A 5 -7.78 -39.90 3.06
N ILE A 6 -6.74 -39.18 3.44
CA ILE A 6 -5.44 -39.20 2.73
C ILE A 6 -4.30 -39.53 3.67
N THR A 7 -3.17 -39.95 3.12
CA THR A 7 -1.92 -40.13 3.85
C THR A 7 -0.83 -39.29 3.20
N ILE A 8 -0.19 -38.40 3.97
CA ILE A 8 0.95 -37.61 3.51
C ILE A 8 2.15 -37.99 4.38
N ASN A 9 3.17 -38.56 3.75
CA ASN A 9 4.26 -39.28 4.41
C ASN A 9 3.69 -40.38 5.33
N ASP A 10 3.88 -40.26 6.64
CA ASP A 10 3.38 -41.21 7.65
C ASP A 10 2.13 -40.70 8.40
N THR A 11 1.60 -39.55 7.99
CA THR A 11 0.45 -38.91 8.65
C THR A 11 -0.82 -39.13 7.84
N THR A 12 -1.79 -39.85 8.42
CA THR A 12 -3.14 -40.00 7.86
C THR A 12 -4.09 -38.97 8.46
N LEU A 13 -4.86 -38.29 7.61
CA LEU A 13 -5.82 -37.26 8.01
C LEU A 13 -7.06 -37.25 7.11
N ASN A 14 -8.18 -36.80 7.67
CA ASN A 14 -9.39 -36.48 6.91
C ASN A 14 -9.37 -34.99 6.58
N VAL A 15 -9.59 -34.65 5.32
CA VAL A 15 -9.58 -33.27 4.84
C VAL A 15 -10.74 -33.00 3.88
N PRO A 16 -11.18 -31.74 3.72
CA PRO A 16 -12.17 -31.41 2.70
C PRO A 16 -11.69 -31.78 1.29
N SER A 17 -12.53 -32.44 0.50
CA SER A 17 -12.14 -32.94 -0.83
C SER A 17 -11.81 -31.87 -1.88
N ASN A 18 -12.15 -30.60 -1.60
CA ASN A 18 -11.92 -29.48 -2.51
C ASN A 18 -10.56 -28.79 -2.37
N ILE A 19 -9.77 -29.11 -1.33
CA ILE A 19 -8.47 -28.47 -1.09
C ILE A 19 -7.34 -29.12 -1.89
N THR A 20 -6.25 -28.38 -2.05
CA THR A 20 -5.03 -28.86 -2.72
C THR A 20 -4.19 -29.77 -1.81
N ILE A 21 -3.27 -30.54 -2.38
CA ILE A 21 -2.29 -31.31 -1.60
C ILE A 21 -1.44 -30.38 -0.72
N MET A 22 -1.09 -29.18 -1.19
CA MET A 22 -0.34 -28.19 -0.41
C MET A 22 -1.09 -27.75 0.84
N GLU A 23 -2.38 -27.46 0.72
CA GLU A 23 -3.23 -27.08 1.85
C GLU A 23 -3.42 -28.25 2.84
N ALA A 24 -3.62 -29.46 2.32
CA ALA A 24 -3.73 -30.64 3.15
C ALA A 24 -2.42 -30.96 3.89
N ALA A 25 -1.27 -30.76 3.25
CA ALA A 25 0.05 -30.91 3.88
C ALA A 25 0.24 -29.88 5.00
N HIS A 26 -0.22 -28.64 4.82
CA HIS A 26 -0.19 -27.63 5.88
C HIS A 26 -1.02 -28.05 7.11
N MET A 27 -2.23 -28.59 6.91
CA MET A 27 -3.05 -29.13 8.01
C MET A 27 -2.34 -30.26 8.77
N ALA A 28 -1.48 -31.03 8.09
CA ALA A 28 -0.65 -32.07 8.68
C ALA A 28 0.67 -31.57 9.29
N ASN A 29 0.90 -30.25 9.35
CA ASN A 29 2.19 -29.62 9.70
C ASN A 29 3.37 -30.10 8.84
N ILE A 30 3.11 -30.43 7.57
CA ILE A 30 4.10 -30.88 6.60
C ILE A 30 4.43 -29.71 5.66
N TYR A 31 5.67 -29.27 5.69
CA TYR A 31 6.16 -28.23 4.79
C TYR A 31 6.34 -28.77 3.37
N ILE A 32 5.79 -28.04 2.40
CA ILE A 32 6.09 -28.19 0.97
C ILE A 32 6.60 -26.83 0.46
N PRO A 33 7.75 -26.77 -0.22
CA PRO A 33 8.27 -25.51 -0.73
C PRO A 33 7.38 -24.91 -1.83
N ARG A 34 7.47 -23.59 -2.00
CA ARG A 34 6.73 -22.84 -3.02
C ARG A 34 7.58 -21.69 -3.54
N LEU A 35 7.25 -21.18 -4.73
CA LEU A 35 7.87 -19.97 -5.26
C LEU A 35 6.91 -19.15 -6.13
N CYS A 36 6.40 -19.73 -7.23
CA CYS A 36 5.43 -19.03 -8.09
C CYS A 36 4.04 -18.99 -7.47
N PHE A 37 3.66 -19.99 -6.68
CA PHE A 37 2.33 -20.08 -6.09
C PHE A 37 2.09 -18.93 -5.11
N LEU A 38 1.05 -18.15 -5.39
CA LEU A 38 0.47 -17.15 -4.50
C LEU A 38 -1.03 -17.40 -4.51
N LYS A 39 -1.59 -17.83 -3.38
CA LYS A 39 -2.99 -18.28 -3.27
C LYS A 39 -3.96 -17.23 -3.80
N ASP A 40 -4.96 -17.66 -4.56
CA ASP A 40 -6.01 -16.85 -5.20
C ASP A 40 -5.50 -15.81 -6.24
N ILE A 41 -4.19 -15.71 -6.47
CA ILE A 41 -3.58 -14.71 -7.36
C ILE A 41 -2.78 -15.35 -8.49
N ASN A 42 -1.88 -16.28 -8.19
CA ASN A 42 -1.00 -16.92 -9.17
C ASN A 42 -0.86 -18.42 -8.89
N GLU A 43 -1.75 -19.21 -9.50
CA GLU A 43 -1.85 -20.66 -9.28
C GLU A 43 -1.44 -21.48 -10.51
N THR A 44 -0.33 -21.07 -11.15
CA THR A 44 0.09 -21.61 -12.46
C THR A 44 0.97 -22.85 -12.37
N SER A 45 1.55 -23.15 -11.20
CA SER A 45 2.46 -24.28 -10.98
C SER A 45 3.70 -24.32 -11.90
N THR A 46 4.06 -23.21 -12.56
CA THR A 46 5.12 -23.16 -13.58
C THR A 46 6.51 -23.39 -13.03
N CYS A 47 6.80 -22.96 -11.80
CA CYS A 47 8.14 -23.11 -11.21
C CYS A 47 8.50 -24.55 -10.84
N ARG A 48 7.51 -25.45 -10.71
CA ARG A 48 7.69 -26.85 -10.29
C ARG A 48 8.53 -27.03 -9.00
N ILE A 49 8.49 -26.07 -8.09
CA ILE A 49 9.15 -26.16 -6.78
C ILE A 49 8.29 -26.99 -5.80
N CYS A 50 6.97 -26.93 -5.91
CA CYS A 50 6.02 -27.61 -5.02
C CYS A 50 5.76 -29.09 -5.38
N VAL A 51 6.72 -29.75 -6.02
CA VAL A 51 6.52 -31.11 -6.54
C VAL A 51 6.43 -32.16 -5.41
N VAL A 52 5.53 -33.13 -5.58
CA VAL A 52 5.31 -34.25 -4.68
C VAL A 52 5.15 -35.55 -5.46
N GLU A 53 5.38 -36.68 -4.80
CA GLU A 53 5.08 -38.01 -5.33
C GLU A 53 3.71 -38.47 -4.84
N VAL A 54 2.89 -38.97 -5.75
CA VAL A 54 1.61 -39.59 -5.42
C VAL A 54 1.69 -41.05 -5.82
N GLU A 55 1.35 -41.96 -4.91
CA GLU A 55 1.40 -43.40 -5.18
C GLU A 55 0.47 -43.78 -6.34
N GLY A 56 0.94 -44.69 -7.20
CA GLY A 56 0.25 -45.05 -8.44
C GLY A 56 0.40 -44.04 -9.58
N VAL A 57 1.01 -42.87 -9.36
CA VAL A 57 1.24 -41.86 -10.40
C VAL A 57 2.72 -41.82 -10.79
N ARG A 58 3.01 -42.06 -12.08
CA ARG A 58 4.39 -42.11 -12.58
C ARG A 58 5.11 -40.76 -12.50
N SER A 59 4.42 -39.65 -12.80
CA SER A 59 4.99 -38.31 -12.84
C SER A 59 4.87 -37.58 -11.50
N LEU A 60 5.84 -36.70 -11.19
CA LEU A 60 5.75 -35.80 -10.05
C LEU A 60 4.60 -34.80 -10.24
N GLN A 61 3.78 -34.66 -9.22
CA GLN A 61 2.59 -33.80 -9.20
C GLN A 61 2.90 -32.46 -8.53
N ASN A 62 2.23 -31.40 -8.94
CA ASN A 62 2.39 -30.06 -8.34
C ASN A 62 1.39 -29.92 -7.19
N SER A 63 1.86 -29.86 -5.94
CA SER A 63 0.97 -29.90 -4.78
C SER A 63 0.06 -28.68 -4.66
N CYS A 64 0.45 -27.53 -5.22
CA CYS A 64 -0.30 -26.29 -5.11
C CYS A 64 -1.51 -26.18 -6.04
N THR A 65 -1.70 -27.12 -6.97
CA THR A 65 -2.87 -27.13 -7.88
C THR A 65 -3.61 -28.46 -7.91
N VAL A 66 -2.95 -29.56 -7.53
CA VAL A 66 -3.60 -30.88 -7.51
C VAL A 66 -4.47 -31.01 -6.26
N LYS A 67 -5.76 -31.28 -6.46
CA LYS A 67 -6.71 -31.56 -5.38
C LYS A 67 -6.52 -32.96 -4.80
N VAL A 68 -6.81 -33.09 -3.51
CA VAL A 68 -6.78 -34.36 -2.79
C VAL A 68 -7.89 -35.30 -3.28
N ARG A 69 -7.68 -36.62 -3.14
CA ARG A 69 -8.67 -37.66 -3.48
C ARG A 69 -8.68 -38.71 -2.39
N ASP A 70 -9.81 -39.41 -2.22
CA ASP A 70 -9.90 -40.47 -1.23
C ASP A 70 -8.82 -41.53 -1.43
N LYS A 71 -8.22 -41.97 -0.31
CA LYS A 71 -7.11 -42.93 -0.24
C LYS A 71 -5.83 -42.49 -0.96
N MET A 72 -5.68 -41.20 -1.25
CA MET A 72 -4.44 -40.67 -1.83
C MET A 72 -3.28 -40.82 -0.85
N VAL A 73 -2.16 -41.40 -1.32
CA VAL A 73 -0.90 -41.51 -0.57
C VAL A 73 0.14 -40.61 -1.24
N VAL A 74 0.66 -39.64 -0.49
CA VAL A 74 1.59 -38.61 -0.98
C VAL A 74 2.90 -38.69 -0.22
N LYS A 75 4.04 -38.60 -0.92
CA LYS A 75 5.36 -38.41 -0.32
C LYS A 75 5.90 -37.04 -0.69
N THR A 76 6.52 -36.33 0.25
CA THR A 76 6.96 -34.94 0.05
C THR A 76 8.48 -34.73 0.05
N ASN A 77 9.27 -35.75 0.41
CA ASN A 77 10.73 -35.58 0.60
C ASN A 77 11.59 -36.76 0.10
N THR A 78 11.18 -37.42 -0.97
CA THR A 78 11.98 -38.48 -1.60
C THR A 78 13.21 -37.92 -2.32
N LYS A 79 14.22 -38.76 -2.60
CA LYS A 79 15.40 -38.36 -3.39
C LYS A 79 15.01 -37.80 -4.77
N ARG A 80 14.00 -38.39 -5.41
CA ARG A 80 13.52 -37.97 -6.72
C ARG A 80 12.84 -36.59 -6.67
N ILE A 81 12.05 -36.31 -5.64
CA ILE A 81 11.49 -34.96 -5.39
C ILE A 81 12.61 -33.96 -5.20
N ARG A 82 13.56 -34.27 -4.30
CA ARG A 82 14.66 -33.37 -3.95
C ARG A 82 15.52 -33.03 -5.17
N ASN A 83 15.88 -34.02 -5.99
CA ASN A 83 16.62 -33.80 -7.24
C ASN A 83 15.84 -32.89 -8.22
N SER A 84 14.52 -33.07 -8.34
CA SER A 84 13.71 -32.20 -9.22
C SER A 84 13.71 -30.75 -8.74
N ILE A 85 13.65 -30.52 -7.43
CA ILE A 85 13.65 -29.16 -6.86
C ILE A 85 15.02 -28.52 -7.06
N VAL A 86 16.10 -29.25 -6.78
CA VAL A 86 17.49 -28.79 -6.97
C VAL A 86 17.72 -28.35 -8.42
N ASN A 87 17.41 -29.21 -9.40
CA ASN A 87 17.59 -28.87 -10.82
C ASN A 87 16.81 -27.60 -11.23
N ASN A 88 15.57 -27.45 -10.74
CA ASN A 88 14.76 -26.25 -11.05
C ASN A 88 15.36 -24.99 -10.40
N LEU A 89 15.86 -25.08 -9.16
CA LEU A 89 16.49 -23.96 -8.48
C LEU A 89 17.82 -23.57 -9.11
N GLU A 90 18.63 -24.53 -9.57
CA GLU A 90 19.88 -24.29 -10.29
C GLU A 90 19.63 -23.50 -11.59
N LEU A 91 18.62 -23.88 -12.38
CA LEU A 91 18.24 -23.16 -13.60
C LEU A 91 17.76 -21.73 -13.32
N LEU A 92 17.02 -21.53 -12.23
CA LEU A 92 16.59 -20.20 -11.79
C LEU A 92 17.79 -19.37 -11.31
N ALA A 93 18.72 -19.98 -10.57
CA ALA A 93 19.92 -19.34 -10.06
C ALA A 93 20.85 -18.92 -11.20
N ALA A 94 21.00 -19.75 -12.23
CA ALA A 94 21.89 -19.47 -13.37
C ALA A 94 21.57 -18.14 -14.09
N ASN A 95 20.29 -17.75 -14.12
CA ASN A 95 19.82 -16.48 -14.70
C ASN A 95 19.65 -15.34 -13.69
N HIS A 96 19.89 -15.60 -12.41
CA HIS A 96 19.74 -14.62 -11.35
C HIS A 96 21.06 -13.89 -11.09
N HIS A 97 21.00 -12.57 -10.98
CA HIS A 97 22.17 -11.79 -10.58
C HIS A 97 22.24 -11.67 -9.04
N PHE A 98 23.23 -12.33 -8.45
CA PHE A 98 23.41 -12.40 -7.00
C PHE A 98 24.21 -11.23 -6.44
N GLU A 99 23.50 -10.33 -5.77
CA GLU A 99 24.09 -9.23 -4.99
C GLU A 99 23.29 -9.03 -3.70
N CYS A 100 23.17 -10.11 -2.93
CA CYS A 100 22.26 -10.16 -1.79
C CYS A 100 22.54 -9.06 -0.75
N TRP A 101 23.82 -8.69 -0.55
CA TRP A 101 24.25 -7.68 0.42
C TRP A 101 23.73 -6.27 0.13
N ARG A 102 23.44 -5.94 -1.14
CA ARG A 102 22.86 -4.64 -1.54
C ARG A 102 21.39 -4.73 -1.94
N CYS A 103 20.81 -5.93 -1.90
CA CYS A 103 19.47 -6.16 -2.37
C CYS A 103 18.44 -5.73 -1.33
N ASN A 104 17.41 -4.99 -1.74
CA ASN A 104 16.29 -4.57 -0.89
C ASN A 104 15.48 -5.74 -0.28
N ARG A 105 15.75 -6.98 -0.70
CA ARG A 105 15.13 -8.22 -0.23
C ARG A 105 16.03 -9.11 0.61
N GLU A 106 17.22 -8.65 0.99
CA GLU A 106 18.22 -9.46 1.70
C GLU A 106 17.63 -10.32 2.84
N ARG A 107 16.75 -9.73 3.67
CA ARG A 107 16.21 -10.36 4.88
C ARG A 107 14.88 -11.09 4.70
N ASN A 108 14.23 -10.98 3.54
CA ASN A 108 12.91 -11.56 3.30
C ASN A 108 12.73 -12.08 1.85
N CYS A 109 13.82 -12.42 1.15
CA CYS A 109 13.80 -13.01 -0.18
C CYS A 109 13.40 -14.49 -0.11
N GLU A 110 12.24 -14.83 -0.68
CA GLU A 110 11.75 -16.22 -0.71
C GLU A 110 12.67 -17.11 -1.56
N PHE A 111 13.26 -16.57 -2.62
CA PHE A 111 14.20 -17.33 -3.46
C PHE A 111 15.51 -17.65 -2.74
N LEU A 112 16.06 -16.69 -1.99
CA LEU A 112 17.28 -16.91 -1.21
C LEU A 112 17.07 -17.95 -0.10
N ASP A 113 15.89 -17.96 0.54
CA ASP A 113 15.53 -19.00 1.52
C ASP A 113 15.55 -20.40 0.88
N LEU A 114 14.95 -20.55 -0.31
CA LEU A 114 14.96 -21.83 -1.04
C LEU A 114 16.37 -22.28 -1.43
N LEU A 115 17.20 -21.38 -1.97
CA LEU A 115 18.57 -21.73 -2.34
C LEU A 115 19.38 -22.23 -1.15
N ARG A 116 19.25 -21.56 0.01
CA ARG A 116 19.89 -21.98 1.26
C ARG A 116 19.36 -23.33 1.75
N ARG A 117 18.04 -23.51 1.74
CA ARG A 117 17.37 -24.75 2.20
C ARG A 117 17.79 -25.98 1.40
N TYR A 118 18.00 -25.83 0.09
CA TYR A 118 18.36 -26.93 -0.80
C TYR A 118 19.86 -27.00 -1.12
N HIS A 119 20.69 -26.18 -0.46
CA HIS A 119 22.14 -26.13 -0.66
C HIS A 119 22.56 -25.94 -2.13
N ILE A 120 21.92 -24.99 -2.81
CA ILE A 120 22.17 -24.73 -4.23
C ILE A 120 23.37 -23.82 -4.40
N TYR A 121 24.38 -24.30 -5.13
CA TYR A 121 25.52 -23.50 -5.60
C TYR A 121 25.22 -22.96 -7.01
N ASN A 122 25.61 -21.71 -7.30
CA ASN A 122 25.34 -21.09 -8.61
C ASN A 122 26.39 -21.48 -9.67
N GLU A 123 26.81 -22.75 -9.69
CA GLU A 123 27.89 -23.24 -10.58
C GLU A 123 27.56 -22.97 -12.05
N MET A 124 26.32 -23.25 -12.47
CA MET A 124 25.86 -23.01 -13.85
C MET A 124 25.88 -21.51 -14.22
N GLY A 125 25.52 -20.62 -13.29
CA GLY A 125 25.52 -19.19 -13.55
C GLY A 125 26.92 -18.56 -13.53
N GLU A 126 27.90 -19.23 -12.92
CA GLU A 126 29.30 -18.83 -12.85
C GLU A 126 30.13 -19.42 -14.00
N ASP A 127 29.61 -20.43 -14.70
CA ASP A 127 30.19 -20.96 -15.93
C ASP A 127 30.22 -19.89 -17.03
N LYS A 128 31.41 -19.58 -17.53
CA LYS A 128 31.64 -18.59 -18.59
C LYS A 128 31.01 -18.99 -19.92
N THR A 129 30.67 -20.26 -20.11
CA THR A 129 29.97 -20.77 -21.30
C THR A 129 28.46 -20.56 -21.23
N TYR A 130 27.91 -20.33 -20.03
CA TYR A 130 26.49 -20.04 -19.85
C TYR A 130 26.19 -18.58 -20.20
N LYS A 131 25.49 -18.35 -21.32
CA LYS A 131 25.05 -17.02 -21.72
C LYS A 131 23.82 -16.61 -20.91
N ARG A 132 24.01 -15.70 -19.95
CA ARG A 132 22.91 -15.07 -19.20
C ARG A 132 21.99 -14.27 -20.13
N LYS A 133 20.71 -14.16 -19.74
CA LYS A 133 19.72 -13.31 -20.43
C LYS A 133 20.16 -11.84 -20.48
N GLU A 134 19.75 -11.15 -21.55
CA GLU A 134 19.96 -9.71 -21.67
C GLU A 134 19.24 -8.94 -20.56
N GLN A 135 19.87 -7.85 -20.14
CA GLN A 135 19.33 -6.97 -19.12
C GLN A 135 18.30 -6.03 -19.73
N VAL A 136 17.09 -6.09 -19.18
CA VAL A 136 16.07 -5.06 -19.36
C VAL A 136 15.81 -4.37 -18.02
N LEU A 137 15.94 -3.05 -18.01
CA LEU A 137 15.58 -2.19 -16.90
C LEU A 137 14.40 -1.29 -17.30
N ASN A 138 13.53 -1.04 -16.35
CA ASN A 138 12.51 0.01 -16.42
C ASN A 138 12.59 0.80 -15.12
N VAL A 139 13.03 2.04 -15.18
CA VAL A 139 13.30 2.89 -14.02
C VAL A 139 12.46 4.14 -14.14
N THR A 140 11.63 4.40 -13.14
CA THR A 140 10.90 5.66 -13.00
C THR A 140 11.24 6.32 -11.67
N ASP A 141 10.69 7.50 -11.44
CA ASP A 141 10.81 8.19 -10.17
C ASP A 141 10.07 7.53 -9.00
N THR A 142 9.44 6.38 -9.23
CA THR A 142 8.63 5.67 -8.22
C THR A 142 8.93 4.18 -8.15
N ILE A 143 9.08 3.50 -9.28
CA ILE A 143 9.27 2.04 -9.35
C ILE A 143 10.44 1.67 -10.24
N VAL A 144 11.13 0.61 -9.86
CA VAL A 144 12.20 -0.02 -10.63
C VAL A 144 11.82 -1.47 -10.93
N ILE A 145 11.91 -1.85 -12.21
CA ILE A 145 11.86 -3.23 -12.67
C ILE A 145 13.25 -3.61 -13.17
N ASN A 146 13.86 -4.58 -12.50
CA ASN A 146 15.15 -5.13 -12.85
C ASN A 146 15.02 -6.61 -13.22
N SER A 147 15.05 -6.87 -14.53
CA SER A 147 14.93 -8.24 -15.06
C SER A 147 16.06 -9.17 -14.58
N PHE A 148 17.23 -8.69 -14.18
CA PHE A 148 18.32 -9.52 -13.65
C PHE A 148 17.95 -10.31 -12.39
N LYS A 149 17.05 -9.77 -11.58
CA LYS A 149 16.59 -10.42 -10.35
C LYS A 149 15.27 -11.17 -10.57
N CYS A 150 14.70 -11.08 -11.78
CA CYS A 150 13.41 -11.69 -12.13
C CYS A 150 13.53 -13.19 -12.37
N LEU A 151 12.66 -13.95 -11.71
CA LEU A 151 12.56 -15.41 -11.80
C LEU A 151 11.54 -15.87 -12.85
N ASN A 152 10.94 -14.94 -13.61
CA ASN A 152 9.85 -15.20 -14.55
C ASN A 152 8.70 -16.03 -13.94
N CYS A 153 8.41 -15.82 -12.65
CA CYS A 153 7.43 -16.60 -11.89
C CYS A 153 5.96 -16.18 -12.12
N GLY A 154 5.74 -15.04 -12.77
CA GLY A 154 4.40 -14.52 -13.09
C GLY A 154 3.65 -13.83 -11.94
N ARG A 155 4.12 -13.92 -10.68
CA ARG A 155 3.41 -13.34 -9.51
C ARG A 155 3.07 -11.85 -9.70
N CYS A 156 3.99 -11.05 -10.22
CA CYS A 156 3.76 -9.62 -10.44
C CYS A 156 2.74 -9.33 -11.56
N ILE A 157 2.70 -10.16 -12.61
CA ILE A 157 1.73 -10.05 -13.71
C ILE A 157 0.33 -10.36 -13.16
N SER A 158 0.18 -11.51 -12.53
CA SER A 158 -1.11 -11.96 -11.99
C SER A 158 -1.59 -11.05 -10.86
N ALA A 159 -0.70 -10.52 -10.02
CA ALA A 159 -1.04 -9.53 -9.01
C ALA A 159 -1.50 -8.20 -9.61
N CYS A 160 -0.86 -7.72 -10.69
CA CYS A 160 -1.33 -6.52 -11.39
C CYS A 160 -2.76 -6.73 -11.91
N LYS A 161 -3.01 -7.86 -12.56
CA LYS A 161 -4.35 -8.24 -13.04
C LYS A 161 -5.37 -8.34 -11.90
N ALA A 162 -5.08 -9.14 -10.87
CA ALA A 162 -6.01 -9.44 -9.79
C ALA A 162 -6.33 -8.22 -8.90
N TYR A 163 -5.35 -7.35 -8.66
CA TYR A 163 -5.53 -6.22 -7.73
C TYR A 163 -5.97 -4.92 -8.40
N SER A 164 -5.54 -4.64 -9.63
CA SER A 164 -5.92 -3.40 -10.33
C SER A 164 -6.78 -3.59 -11.56
N GLY A 165 -6.80 -4.78 -12.16
CA GLY A 165 -7.51 -5.02 -13.43
C GLY A 165 -6.85 -4.39 -14.66
N LEU A 166 -5.72 -3.70 -14.51
CA LEU A 166 -5.09 -2.94 -15.59
C LEU A 166 -4.17 -3.75 -16.49
N GLU A 167 -3.69 -4.90 -16.00
CA GLU A 167 -2.82 -5.82 -16.77
C GLU A 167 -1.57 -5.15 -17.40
N ILE A 168 -1.01 -4.13 -16.73
CA ILE A 168 0.13 -3.34 -17.22
C ILE A 168 1.37 -4.20 -17.50
N LEU A 169 1.59 -5.25 -16.71
CA LEU A 169 2.77 -6.11 -16.82
C LEU A 169 2.44 -7.39 -17.59
N ASN A 170 3.30 -7.76 -18.55
CA ASN A 170 3.22 -9.05 -19.23
C ASN A 170 4.61 -9.63 -19.52
N TYR A 171 4.65 -10.88 -19.98
CA TYR A 171 5.84 -11.45 -20.58
C TYR A 171 6.07 -10.84 -21.95
N ASN A 172 7.24 -10.26 -22.13
CA ASN A 172 7.73 -9.79 -23.42
C ASN A 172 8.75 -10.79 -23.98
N ASN A 173 8.90 -10.82 -25.30
CA ASN A 173 9.77 -11.76 -26.02
C ASN A 173 9.48 -13.24 -25.72
N ARG A 174 10.38 -14.14 -26.15
CA ARG A 174 10.27 -15.60 -25.96
C ARG A 174 11.63 -16.23 -25.67
N GLY A 175 11.62 -17.42 -25.08
CA GLY A 175 12.82 -18.19 -24.80
C GLY A 175 13.77 -17.48 -23.82
N PHE A 176 15.06 -17.46 -24.14
CA PHE A 176 16.09 -16.85 -23.30
C PHE A 176 15.95 -15.33 -23.15
N ASN A 177 15.25 -14.66 -24.07
CA ASN A 177 15.10 -13.21 -24.09
C ASN A 177 13.85 -12.73 -23.33
N THR A 178 13.14 -13.63 -22.65
CA THR A 178 11.90 -13.29 -21.94
C THR A 178 12.17 -12.44 -20.70
N TYR A 179 11.48 -11.31 -20.63
CA TYR A 179 11.45 -10.43 -19.45
C TYR A 179 10.02 -10.01 -19.13
N VAL A 180 9.82 -9.50 -17.91
CA VAL A 180 8.53 -8.96 -17.46
C VAL A 180 8.60 -7.43 -17.45
N GLY A 181 7.60 -6.78 -18.03
CA GLY A 181 7.49 -5.33 -18.09
C GLY A 181 6.22 -4.91 -18.85
N PRO A 182 6.00 -3.60 -19.05
CA PRO A 182 4.99 -3.09 -19.97
C PRO A 182 5.14 -3.63 -21.39
N ALA A 183 4.07 -3.52 -22.18
CA ALA A 183 4.12 -3.85 -23.60
C ALA A 183 5.25 -3.06 -24.28
N SER A 184 6.05 -3.74 -25.11
CA SER A 184 7.21 -3.17 -25.81
C SER A 184 8.24 -2.49 -24.90
N ASN A 185 8.23 -2.79 -23.60
CA ASN A 185 9.02 -2.09 -22.58
C ASN A 185 8.81 -0.56 -22.55
N HIS A 186 7.59 -0.07 -22.83
CA HIS A 186 7.24 1.32 -22.53
C HIS A 186 7.60 1.67 -21.09
N ASN A 187 7.95 2.94 -20.85
CA ASN A 187 8.19 3.42 -19.50
C ASN A 187 6.94 3.17 -18.64
N MET A 188 7.11 2.65 -17.42
CA MET A 188 6.00 2.39 -16.50
C MET A 188 5.13 3.64 -16.25
N GLU A 189 5.72 4.83 -16.32
CA GLU A 189 5.01 6.10 -16.24
C GLU A 189 4.03 6.31 -17.40
N ASP A 190 4.42 5.97 -18.61
CA ASP A 190 3.59 6.21 -19.79
C ASP A 190 2.64 5.02 -20.09
N ALA A 191 2.92 3.84 -19.54
CA ALA A 191 2.16 2.62 -19.77
C ALA A 191 0.77 2.57 -19.08
N GLY A 192 0.34 3.63 -18.41
CA GLY A 192 -0.91 3.66 -17.62
C GLY A 192 -0.82 3.04 -16.22
N CYS A 193 0.38 2.79 -15.71
CA CYS A 193 0.53 2.30 -14.34
C CYS A 193 0.05 3.34 -13.32
N ILE A 194 -0.75 2.91 -12.34
CA ILE A 194 -1.23 3.75 -11.23
C ILE A 194 -0.31 3.75 -9.99
N TYR A 195 0.88 3.15 -10.10
CA TYR A 195 1.86 3.05 -9.01
C TYR A 195 1.36 2.46 -7.68
N CYS A 196 0.37 1.56 -7.71
CA CYS A 196 -0.15 0.93 -6.48
C CYS A 196 0.87 0.01 -5.77
N GLY A 197 1.91 -0.44 -6.49
CA GLY A 197 3.02 -1.23 -5.95
C GLY A 197 2.68 -2.67 -5.55
N LYS A 198 1.50 -3.18 -5.92
CA LYS A 198 1.11 -4.58 -5.63
C LYS A 198 1.99 -5.61 -6.32
N CYS A 199 2.54 -5.27 -7.48
CA CYS A 199 3.53 -6.08 -8.17
C CYS A 199 4.85 -6.23 -7.39
N ILE A 200 5.25 -5.23 -6.60
CA ILE A 200 6.41 -5.29 -5.69
C ILE A 200 6.12 -6.24 -4.53
N GLN A 201 4.96 -6.09 -3.88
CA GLN A 201 4.51 -6.96 -2.78
C GLN A 201 4.44 -8.43 -3.22
N ALA A 202 4.00 -8.67 -4.46
CA ALA A 202 3.91 -10.02 -5.01
C ALA A 202 5.25 -10.59 -5.48
N CYS A 203 6.32 -9.80 -5.64
CA CYS A 203 7.60 -10.32 -6.11
C CYS A 203 8.24 -11.21 -5.02
N PRO A 204 8.72 -12.44 -5.31
CA PRO A 204 9.43 -13.26 -4.32
C PRO A 204 10.91 -12.88 -4.13
N ALA A 205 11.44 -12.00 -4.99
CA ALA A 205 12.84 -11.59 -5.04
C ALA A 205 12.96 -10.07 -5.21
N GLY A 206 14.16 -9.55 -5.51
CA GLY A 206 14.42 -8.11 -5.67
C GLY A 206 14.19 -7.57 -7.09
N ALA A 207 13.31 -8.20 -7.89
CA ALA A 207 13.12 -7.82 -9.29
C ALA A 207 12.28 -6.56 -9.48
N LEU A 208 11.31 -6.33 -8.60
CA LEU A 208 10.52 -5.11 -8.57
C LEU A 208 10.70 -4.47 -7.20
N HIS A 209 10.98 -3.17 -7.18
CA HIS A 209 11.09 -2.41 -5.95
C HIS A 209 10.75 -0.94 -6.13
N GLU A 210 10.49 -0.25 -5.03
CA GLU A 210 10.39 1.20 -4.99
C GLU A 210 11.73 1.85 -5.37
N ARG A 211 11.68 3.05 -5.97
CA ARG A 211 12.87 3.91 -6.02
C ARG A 211 13.34 4.15 -4.59
N ASP A 212 14.59 3.84 -4.30
CA ASP A 212 15.17 4.00 -2.97
C ASP A 212 15.74 5.42 -2.83
N ASP A 213 15.17 6.21 -1.93
CA ASP A 213 15.63 7.58 -1.61
C ASP A 213 16.35 7.65 -0.25
N THR A 214 16.74 6.50 0.33
CA THR A 214 17.36 6.46 1.66
C THR A 214 18.69 7.21 1.74
N ASP A 215 19.56 7.09 0.73
CA ASP A 215 20.84 7.83 0.70
C ASP A 215 20.61 9.34 0.59
N LYS A 216 19.66 9.79 -0.25
CA LYS A 216 19.32 11.21 -0.38
C LYS A 216 18.82 11.81 0.93
N VAL A 217 18.05 11.04 1.71
CA VAL A 217 17.58 11.49 3.01
C VAL A 217 18.71 11.49 4.05
N LEU A 218 19.65 10.54 4.00
CA LEU A 218 20.83 10.61 4.87
C LEU A 218 21.67 11.84 4.59
N ASP A 219 21.96 12.11 3.31
CA ASP A 219 22.70 13.32 2.90
C ASP A 219 21.98 14.59 3.40
N LEU A 220 20.65 14.63 3.28
CA LEU A 220 19.83 15.73 3.79
C LEU A 220 19.93 15.90 5.32
N LEU A 221 19.95 14.82 6.10
CA LEU A 221 20.04 14.89 7.56
C LEU A 221 21.43 15.35 8.05
N GLU A 222 22.47 15.11 7.24
CA GLU A 222 23.81 15.61 7.49
C GLU A 222 23.97 17.09 7.14
N ASP A 223 23.18 17.58 6.17
CA ASP A 223 23.19 18.97 5.72
C ASP A 223 22.59 19.93 6.77
N LYS A 224 23.47 20.73 7.40
CA LYS A 224 23.10 21.71 8.43
C LYS A 224 22.55 23.03 7.88
N GLU A 225 22.46 23.18 6.56
CA GLU A 225 21.75 24.31 5.95
C GLU A 225 20.24 24.21 6.16
N TYR A 226 19.72 22.97 6.21
CA TYR A 226 18.29 22.69 6.26
C TYR A 226 17.82 22.28 7.65
N TYR A 227 16.59 22.68 7.96
CA TYR A 227 15.81 22.18 9.10
C TYR A 227 14.89 21.08 8.59
N THR A 228 15.13 19.85 9.03
CA THR A 228 14.51 18.65 8.49
C THR A 228 13.32 18.20 9.33
N ILE A 229 12.16 18.03 8.70
CA ILE A 229 10.93 17.66 9.37
C ILE A 229 10.38 16.37 8.79
N ALA A 230 10.19 15.36 9.64
CA ALA A 230 9.50 14.14 9.27
C ALA A 230 7.98 14.28 9.45
N GLN A 231 7.19 13.67 8.57
CA GLN A 231 5.76 13.40 8.79
C GLN A 231 5.48 11.90 8.62
N VAL A 232 4.67 11.31 9.50
CA VAL A 232 4.40 9.86 9.49
C VAL A 232 2.93 9.58 9.15
N ALA A 233 2.70 8.73 8.16
CA ALA A 233 1.36 8.33 7.75
C ALA A 233 0.70 7.33 8.73
N PRO A 234 -0.65 7.31 8.81
CA PRO A 234 -1.38 6.46 9.75
C PRO A 234 -0.95 5.00 9.71
N ALA A 235 -0.86 4.41 8.52
CA ALA A 235 -0.62 2.98 8.37
C ALA A 235 0.83 2.52 8.65
N VAL A 236 1.79 3.45 8.80
CA VAL A 236 3.20 3.12 9.08
C VAL A 236 3.33 2.55 10.49
N ARG A 237 2.65 3.16 11.47
CA ARG A 237 2.76 2.81 12.88
C ARG A 237 2.25 1.42 13.24
N VAL A 238 1.41 0.82 12.39
CA VAL A 238 0.86 -0.54 12.59
C VAL A 238 1.55 -1.61 11.76
N ALA A 239 2.55 -1.23 10.96
CA ALA A 239 3.25 -2.14 10.05
C ALA A 239 4.78 -2.11 10.21
N LEU A 240 5.38 -0.95 10.52
CA LEU A 240 6.84 -0.81 10.63
C LEU A 240 7.48 -1.84 11.57
N GLY A 241 6.79 -2.17 12.67
CA GLY A 241 7.28 -3.16 13.65
C GLY A 241 7.55 -4.55 13.06
N GLU A 242 6.87 -4.95 11.99
CA GLU A 242 7.05 -6.26 11.34
C GLU A 242 8.48 -6.43 10.82
N GLU A 243 9.10 -5.34 10.35
CA GLU A 243 10.49 -5.34 9.89
C GLU A 243 11.52 -5.55 11.02
N PHE A 244 11.07 -5.47 12.28
CA PHE A 244 11.87 -5.63 13.49
C PHE A 244 11.39 -6.81 14.35
N GLY A 245 10.52 -7.67 13.81
CA GLY A 245 10.06 -8.89 14.46
C GLY A 245 8.91 -8.71 15.46
N PHE A 246 8.22 -7.56 15.44
CA PHE A 246 6.94 -7.45 16.14
C PHE A 246 5.83 -8.20 15.40
N GLU A 247 4.77 -8.54 16.12
CA GLU A 247 3.57 -9.15 15.52
C GLU A 247 2.88 -8.16 14.57
N ILE A 248 2.27 -8.70 13.51
CA ILE A 248 1.53 -7.92 12.51
C ILE A 248 0.38 -7.18 13.19
N GLY A 249 0.31 -5.85 12.98
CA GLY A 249 -0.68 -4.99 13.62
C GLY A 249 -0.26 -4.44 14.99
N THR A 250 0.99 -4.64 15.43
CA THR A 250 1.49 -3.96 16.64
C THR A 250 1.62 -2.47 16.38
N ASN A 251 1.01 -1.63 17.23
CA ASN A 251 1.23 -0.18 17.19
C ASN A 251 2.63 0.16 17.75
N VAL A 252 3.51 0.66 16.89
CA VAL A 252 4.89 1.08 17.20
C VAL A 252 5.10 2.58 16.98
N GLU A 253 4.04 3.38 17.02
CA GLU A 253 4.05 4.83 16.81
C GLU A 253 5.17 5.54 17.58
N ARG A 254 5.17 5.41 18.91
CA ARG A 254 6.11 6.15 19.76
C ARG A 254 7.56 5.74 19.55
N LYS A 255 7.80 4.49 19.17
CA LYS A 255 9.12 4.00 18.77
C LYS A 255 9.52 4.49 17.39
N THR A 256 8.56 4.66 16.49
CA THR A 256 8.76 5.27 15.17
C THR A 256 9.26 6.71 15.32
N TYR A 257 8.62 7.50 16.17
CA TYR A 257 9.09 8.87 16.44
C TYR A 257 10.47 8.89 17.10
N GLN A 258 10.72 8.04 18.11
CA GLN A 258 12.04 7.95 18.72
C GLN A 258 13.12 7.56 17.70
N ALA A 259 12.81 6.66 16.76
CA ALA A 259 13.73 6.26 15.71
C ALA A 259 14.04 7.43 14.76
N LEU A 260 13.04 8.20 14.33
CA LEU A 260 13.23 9.38 13.49
C LEU A 260 14.11 10.44 14.19
N ARG A 261 13.88 10.67 15.49
CA ARG A 261 14.72 11.58 16.28
C ARG A 261 16.17 11.09 16.35
N MET A 262 16.39 9.79 16.54
CA MET A 262 17.72 9.20 16.57
C MET A 262 18.41 9.16 15.21
N LEU A 263 17.65 9.14 14.10
CA LEU A 263 18.20 9.30 12.75
C LEU A 263 18.71 10.72 12.49
N GLY A 264 18.26 11.71 13.25
CA GLY A 264 18.74 13.09 13.17
C GLY A 264 17.74 14.10 12.60
N PHE A 265 16.46 13.74 12.45
CA PHE A 265 15.44 14.72 12.11
C PHE A 265 15.33 15.79 13.20
N ASP A 266 15.27 17.06 12.79
CA ASP A 266 15.16 18.20 13.71
C ASP A 266 13.78 18.26 14.37
N ASP A 267 12.73 17.89 13.62
CA ASP A 267 11.36 17.83 14.13
C ASP A 267 10.54 16.69 13.53
N ILE A 268 9.48 16.31 14.24
CA ILE A 268 8.59 15.21 13.88
C ILE A 268 7.15 15.68 14.03
N THR A 269 6.43 15.62 12.91
CA THR A 269 4.99 15.86 12.80
C THR A 269 4.28 14.56 12.43
N ASP A 270 2.94 14.56 12.43
CA ASP A 270 2.16 13.40 12.07
C ASP A 270 1.15 13.73 10.97
N THR A 271 1.13 12.93 9.90
CA THR A 271 0.21 13.15 8.77
C THR A 271 -1.25 12.99 9.20
N ASN A 272 -1.54 12.34 10.33
CA ASN A 272 -2.89 12.28 10.89
C ASN A 272 -3.44 13.67 11.26
N PHE A 273 -2.58 14.65 11.61
CA PHE A 273 -3.01 16.04 11.82
C PHE A 273 -3.59 16.61 10.53
N ALA A 274 -2.87 16.49 9.40
CA ALA A 274 -3.41 16.91 8.10
C ALA A 274 -4.57 16.05 7.62
N ALA A 275 -4.71 14.81 8.09
CA ALA A 275 -5.91 14.01 7.83
C ALA A 275 -7.14 14.66 8.49
N ASP A 276 -7.00 15.16 9.73
CA ASP A 276 -8.05 15.95 10.36
C ASP A 276 -8.35 17.23 9.55
N VAL A 277 -7.33 17.96 9.10
CA VAL A 277 -7.52 19.14 8.23
C VAL A 277 -8.25 18.77 6.92
N THR A 278 -7.86 17.65 6.30
CA THR A 278 -8.50 17.15 5.07
C THR A 278 -9.98 16.90 5.28
N VAL A 279 -10.37 16.31 6.43
CA VAL A 279 -11.79 16.11 6.79
C VAL A 279 -12.56 17.43 6.84
N LEU A 280 -11.98 18.48 7.39
CA LEU A 280 -12.66 19.78 7.47
C LEU A 280 -12.83 20.41 6.09
N GLU A 281 -11.78 20.44 5.26
CA GLU A 281 -11.86 21.00 3.91
C GLU A 281 -12.79 20.18 3.00
N GLU A 282 -12.67 18.85 2.99
CA GLU A 282 -13.46 17.96 2.14
C GLU A 282 -14.92 17.87 2.61
N GLY A 283 -15.14 17.90 3.92
CA GLY A 283 -16.48 18.01 4.50
C GLY A 283 -17.15 19.34 4.16
N THR A 284 -16.39 20.45 4.16
CA THR A 284 -16.89 21.76 3.75
C THR A 284 -17.22 21.79 2.27
N GLU A 285 -16.35 21.23 1.42
CA GLU A 285 -16.61 21.10 -0.02
C GLU A 285 -17.87 20.27 -0.30
N LEU A 286 -18.10 19.19 0.46
CA LEU A 286 -19.33 18.40 0.35
C LEU A 286 -20.57 19.24 0.69
N ILE A 287 -20.53 19.99 1.79
CA ILE A 287 -21.62 20.86 2.23
C ILE A 287 -21.90 21.94 1.17
N GLU A 288 -20.85 22.57 0.63
CA GLU A 288 -21.00 23.58 -0.42
C GLU A 288 -21.63 23.02 -1.70
N ARG A 289 -21.21 21.82 -2.14
CA ARG A 289 -21.82 21.15 -3.30
C ARG A 289 -23.29 20.79 -3.04
N LEU A 290 -23.61 20.34 -1.83
CA LEU A 290 -24.99 20.08 -1.42
C LEU A 290 -25.86 21.33 -1.46
N THR A 291 -25.39 22.43 -0.85
CA THR A 291 -26.12 23.71 -0.85
C THR A 291 -26.36 24.23 -2.26
N LYS A 292 -25.36 24.15 -3.13
CA LYS A 292 -25.49 24.53 -4.55
C LYS A 292 -26.50 23.64 -5.30
N ALA A 293 -26.46 22.33 -5.08
CA ALA A 293 -27.43 21.40 -5.67
C ALA A 293 -28.87 21.73 -5.21
N GLU A 294 -29.07 22.05 -3.93
CA GLU A 294 -30.37 22.48 -3.39
C GLU A 294 -30.87 23.80 -4.01
N ASN A 295 -29.95 24.67 -4.44
CA ASN A 295 -30.24 25.90 -5.17
C ASN A 295 -30.39 25.70 -6.69
N ASN A 296 -30.43 24.46 -7.19
CA ASN A 296 -30.47 24.09 -8.61
C ASN A 296 -29.26 24.59 -9.42
N GLU A 297 -28.11 24.79 -8.78
CA GLU A 297 -26.85 25.05 -9.48
C GLU A 297 -26.24 23.72 -9.97
N GLU A 298 -25.59 23.76 -11.14
CA GLU A 298 -24.91 22.59 -11.69
C GLU A 298 -23.65 22.27 -10.87
N VAL A 299 -23.64 21.10 -10.24
CA VAL A 299 -22.50 20.60 -9.46
C VAL A 299 -22.27 19.12 -9.72
N ALA A 300 -20.99 18.72 -9.66
CA ALA A 300 -20.60 17.33 -9.79
C ALA A 300 -20.83 16.59 -8.46
N LEU A 301 -21.84 15.72 -8.44
CA LEU A 301 -22.10 14.74 -7.39
C LEU A 301 -22.20 13.33 -7.99
N PRO A 302 -21.84 12.26 -7.24
CA PRO A 302 -21.25 12.26 -5.90
C PRO A 302 -19.88 12.95 -5.82
N LEU A 303 -19.50 13.43 -4.64
CA LEU A 303 -18.11 13.82 -4.35
C LEU A 303 -17.23 12.56 -4.29
N PHE A 304 -16.02 12.61 -4.82
CA PHE A 304 -15.02 11.54 -4.78
C PHE A 304 -13.82 11.97 -3.96
N THR A 305 -13.34 11.10 -3.07
CA THR A 305 -12.11 11.37 -2.33
C THR A 305 -10.90 11.51 -3.25
N SER A 306 -9.97 12.38 -2.89
CA SER A 306 -8.78 12.69 -3.69
C SER A 306 -7.44 12.28 -3.05
N CYS A 307 -7.47 11.70 -1.84
CA CYS A 307 -6.27 11.47 -1.03
C CYS A 307 -5.37 10.31 -1.48
N SER A 308 -5.90 9.37 -2.29
CA SER A 308 -5.19 8.19 -2.82
C SER A 308 -4.60 8.46 -4.21
N PRO A 309 -3.27 8.60 -4.37
CA PRO A 309 -2.68 8.99 -5.66
C PRO A 309 -2.85 7.95 -6.76
N GLY A 310 -2.92 6.66 -6.39
CA GLY A 310 -3.24 5.61 -7.37
C GLY A 310 -4.69 5.66 -7.86
N TRP A 311 -5.60 6.27 -7.08
CA TRP A 311 -6.96 6.54 -7.53
C TRP A 311 -7.00 7.78 -8.44
N ILE A 312 -6.35 8.87 -8.04
CA ILE A 312 -6.18 10.08 -8.87
C ILE A 312 -5.62 9.72 -10.26
N ARG A 313 -4.52 8.98 -10.29
CA ARG A 313 -3.92 8.57 -11.56
C ARG A 313 -4.82 7.65 -12.38
N TYR A 314 -5.65 6.83 -11.72
CA TYR A 314 -6.62 5.96 -12.40
C TYR A 314 -7.70 6.78 -13.09
N ILE A 315 -8.30 7.75 -12.39
CA ILE A 315 -9.37 8.58 -12.94
C ILE A 315 -8.85 9.53 -14.02
N GLU A 316 -7.68 10.15 -13.84
CA GLU A 316 -7.03 11.01 -14.85
C GLU A 316 -6.75 10.27 -16.16
N THR A 317 -6.44 8.96 -16.08
CA THR A 317 -6.07 8.14 -17.22
C THR A 317 -7.26 7.45 -17.88
N TYR A 318 -8.12 6.80 -17.09
CA TYR A 318 -9.11 5.83 -17.59
C TYR A 318 -10.55 6.35 -17.53
N TYR A 319 -10.84 7.32 -16.67
CA TYR A 319 -12.19 7.86 -16.46
C TYR A 319 -12.19 9.39 -16.29
N PRO A 320 -11.56 10.15 -17.21
CA PRO A 320 -11.39 11.59 -17.05
C PRO A 320 -12.73 12.35 -17.02
N GLU A 321 -13.83 11.75 -17.48
CA GLU A 321 -15.18 12.32 -17.39
C GLU A 321 -15.65 12.57 -15.94
N PHE A 322 -15.02 11.90 -14.96
CA PHE A 322 -15.35 12.07 -13.54
C PHE A 322 -14.37 12.97 -12.78
N ILE A 323 -13.43 13.63 -13.45
CA ILE A 323 -12.46 14.53 -12.78
C ILE A 323 -13.18 15.61 -11.95
N ALA A 324 -14.28 16.15 -12.45
CA ALA A 324 -15.07 17.16 -11.74
C ALA A 324 -15.68 16.64 -10.40
N ASN A 325 -15.86 15.33 -10.27
CA ASN A 325 -16.37 14.71 -9.05
C ASN A 325 -15.31 14.63 -7.95
N LEU A 326 -14.01 14.71 -8.27
CA LEU A 326 -12.95 14.70 -7.27
C LEU A 326 -13.08 15.90 -6.32
N SER A 327 -12.82 15.65 -5.04
CA SER A 327 -12.53 16.71 -4.09
C SER A 327 -11.32 17.50 -4.57
N SER A 328 -11.42 18.82 -4.47
CA SER A 328 -10.31 19.72 -4.76
C SER A 328 -9.24 19.69 -3.67
N CYS A 329 -9.50 19.06 -2.53
CA CYS A 329 -8.55 18.93 -1.42
C CYS A 329 -7.29 18.20 -1.87
N LYS A 330 -6.12 18.72 -1.48
CA LYS A 330 -4.86 17.98 -1.52
C LYS A 330 -4.93 16.78 -0.58
N SER A 331 -4.08 15.79 -0.78
CA SER A 331 -4.00 14.68 0.18
C SER A 331 -3.38 15.12 1.51
N PRO A 332 -3.59 14.36 2.61
CA PRO A 332 -2.96 14.66 3.90
C PRO A 332 -1.45 14.86 3.83
N GLN A 333 -0.75 14.11 2.96
CA GLN A 333 0.70 14.29 2.76
C GLN A 333 1.04 15.72 2.30
N GLN A 334 0.34 16.20 1.28
CA GLN A 334 0.65 17.47 0.64
C GLN A 334 0.11 18.63 1.46
N MET A 335 -1.07 18.48 2.08
CA MET A 335 -1.58 19.44 3.06
C MET A 335 -0.58 19.63 4.22
N GLN A 336 -0.09 18.53 4.81
CA GLN A 336 0.90 18.60 5.88
C GLN A 336 2.17 19.34 5.42
N GLY A 337 2.68 19.03 4.22
CA GLY A 337 3.85 19.68 3.65
C GLY A 337 3.67 21.19 3.49
N ALA A 338 2.56 21.61 2.91
CA ALA A 338 2.21 23.03 2.77
C ALA A 338 2.06 23.73 4.14
N LEU A 339 1.39 23.09 5.10
CA LEU A 339 1.21 23.63 6.44
C LEU A 339 2.52 23.75 7.21
N ILE A 340 3.40 22.76 7.10
CA ILE A 340 4.74 22.81 7.69
C ILE A 340 5.49 24.06 7.19
N LYS A 341 5.51 24.29 5.87
CA LYS A 341 6.29 25.38 5.29
C LYS A 341 5.65 26.76 5.47
N HIS A 342 4.32 26.88 5.49
CA HIS A 342 3.67 28.21 5.48
C HIS A 342 3.06 28.64 6.82
N TYR A 343 2.71 27.68 7.68
CA TYR A 343 2.15 27.92 9.01
C TYR A 343 3.16 27.57 10.11
N TYR A 344 3.65 26.32 10.13
CA TYR A 344 4.45 25.83 11.23
C TYR A 344 5.83 26.49 11.30
N SER A 345 6.45 26.75 10.15
CA SER A 345 7.70 27.51 10.01
C SER A 345 7.72 28.81 10.83
N LYS A 346 6.60 29.54 10.84
CA LYS A 346 6.42 30.77 11.62
C LYS A 346 6.31 30.50 13.11
N LYS A 347 5.63 29.41 13.52
CA LYS A 347 5.52 29.01 14.94
C LYS A 347 6.87 28.63 15.54
N ILE A 348 7.74 27.97 14.77
CA ILE A 348 9.07 27.56 15.23
C ILE A 348 10.18 28.58 14.91
N GLY A 349 9.86 29.69 14.23
CA GLY A 349 10.82 30.74 13.91
C GLY A 349 11.90 30.33 12.88
N ILE A 350 11.59 29.38 12.01
CA ILE A 350 12.51 28.90 10.96
C ILE A 350 12.03 29.42 9.59
N ASP A 351 12.96 29.90 8.76
CA ASP A 351 12.66 30.29 7.39
C ASP A 351 12.14 29.09 6.58
N LYS A 352 10.97 29.24 5.97
CA LYS A 352 10.33 28.21 5.16
C LYS A 352 11.20 27.69 4.02
N ASN A 353 12.10 28.51 3.48
CA ASN A 353 13.03 28.10 2.42
C ASN A 353 14.12 27.15 2.91
N LYS A 354 14.40 27.17 4.23
CA LYS A 354 15.34 26.26 4.89
C LYS A 354 14.68 24.98 5.39
N ILE A 355 13.36 24.83 5.26
CA ILE A 355 12.67 23.63 5.73
C ILE A 355 12.60 22.58 4.63
N LYS A 356 13.04 21.36 4.96
CA LYS A 356 12.92 20.18 4.11
C LYS A 356 12.01 19.16 4.75
N VAL A 357 10.95 18.77 4.04
CA VAL A 357 9.92 17.85 4.54
C VAL A 357 10.14 16.46 3.95
N VAL A 358 10.27 15.48 4.84
CA VAL A 358 10.34 14.05 4.47
C VAL A 358 9.09 13.35 4.94
N SER A 359 8.31 12.77 4.03
CA SER A 359 7.14 11.98 4.41
C SER A 359 7.45 10.48 4.48
N ILE A 360 6.95 9.82 5.52
CA ILE A 360 7.04 8.37 5.69
C ILE A 360 5.69 7.76 5.35
N MET A 361 5.63 6.97 4.28
CA MET A 361 4.39 6.55 3.65
C MET A 361 4.30 5.03 3.45
N PRO A 362 3.12 4.41 3.57
CA PRO A 362 2.91 3.00 3.22
C PRO A 362 2.77 2.79 1.71
N CYS A 363 3.05 3.79 0.88
CA CYS A 363 2.66 3.85 -0.53
C CYS A 363 3.81 4.37 -1.39
N ILE A 364 4.05 3.73 -2.55
CA ILE A 364 5.02 4.23 -3.52
C ILE A 364 4.43 5.35 -4.39
N ALA A 365 3.13 5.33 -4.70
CA ALA A 365 2.48 6.39 -5.48
C ALA A 365 2.56 7.77 -4.81
N LYS A 366 2.80 7.81 -3.50
CA LYS A 366 3.10 9.04 -2.76
C LYS A 366 4.43 9.69 -3.17
N LYS A 367 5.41 8.93 -3.68
CA LYS A 367 6.62 9.47 -4.32
C LYS A 367 6.27 10.20 -5.62
N HIS A 368 5.39 9.62 -6.44
CA HIS A 368 4.90 10.27 -7.66
C HIS A 368 4.13 11.56 -7.34
N GLU A 369 3.17 11.50 -6.41
CA GLU A 369 2.44 12.69 -5.94
C GLU A 369 3.40 13.77 -5.40
N ALA A 370 4.38 13.32 -4.59
CA ALA A 370 5.66 13.99 -4.28
C ALA A 370 6.13 14.93 -5.38
N ASN A 371 6.39 14.36 -6.55
CA ASN A 371 7.14 14.97 -7.63
C ASN A 371 6.27 15.68 -8.69
N LEU A 372 4.94 15.69 -8.54
CA LEU A 372 4.06 16.39 -9.49
C LEU A 372 4.39 17.88 -9.54
N PRO A 373 4.58 18.50 -10.73
CA PRO A 373 5.04 19.89 -10.82
C PRO A 373 4.18 20.90 -10.04
N HIS A 374 2.87 20.66 -9.95
CA HIS A 374 1.92 21.54 -9.28
C HIS A 374 1.78 21.31 -7.76
N MET A 375 2.51 20.36 -7.15
CA MET A 375 2.45 20.09 -5.70
C MET A 375 3.35 21.06 -4.90
N GLU A 376 3.29 22.34 -5.24
CA GLU A 376 4.05 23.40 -4.59
C GLU A 376 3.15 24.59 -4.27
N VAL A 377 3.62 25.43 -3.36
CA VAL A 377 2.97 26.69 -3.03
C VAL A 377 4.05 27.78 -2.94
N ASP A 378 3.86 28.86 -3.68
CA ASP A 378 4.79 29.99 -3.77
C ASP A 378 6.21 29.56 -4.20
N GLY A 379 6.31 28.61 -5.13
CA GLY A 379 7.59 28.06 -5.62
C GLY A 379 8.29 27.12 -4.63
N LEU A 380 7.63 26.74 -3.53
CA LEU A 380 8.14 25.79 -2.55
C LEU A 380 7.37 24.48 -2.62
N ARG A 381 8.11 23.40 -2.88
CA ARG A 381 7.55 22.04 -2.90
C ARG A 381 6.92 21.70 -1.56
N ASP A 382 5.73 21.13 -1.57
CA ASP A 382 5.03 20.74 -0.33
C ASP A 382 5.84 19.68 0.44
N VAL A 383 6.29 18.62 -0.26
CA VAL A 383 7.11 17.53 0.29
C VAL A 383 8.34 17.31 -0.58
N ASP A 384 9.53 17.29 0.03
CA ASP A 384 10.82 17.20 -0.67
C ASP A 384 11.22 15.74 -0.95
N TYR A 385 11.02 14.84 0.02
CA TYR A 385 11.30 13.41 -0.14
C TYR A 385 10.20 12.56 0.47
N VAL A 386 10.00 11.37 -0.09
CA VAL A 386 9.06 10.37 0.44
C VAL A 386 9.81 9.07 0.64
N LEU A 387 9.83 8.56 1.86
CA LEU A 387 10.32 7.22 2.18
C LEU A 387 9.14 6.29 2.43
N THR A 388 9.22 5.08 1.89
CA THR A 388 8.28 4.01 2.24
C THR A 388 8.53 3.46 3.65
N THR A 389 7.57 2.73 4.21
CA THR A 389 7.78 1.97 5.46
C THR A 389 9.03 1.07 5.39
N ARG A 390 9.26 0.44 4.24
CA ARG A 390 10.47 -0.39 4.03
C ARG A 390 11.75 0.42 3.96
N GLU A 391 11.74 1.58 3.31
CA GLU A 391 12.91 2.48 3.26
C GLU A 391 13.27 3.00 4.65
N LEU A 392 12.29 3.42 5.45
CA LEU A 392 12.53 3.81 6.84
C LEU A 392 13.11 2.63 7.65
N ALA A 393 12.54 1.43 7.51
CA ALA A 393 13.08 0.25 8.18
C ALA A 393 14.53 -0.04 7.78
N ARG A 394 14.89 0.14 6.50
CA ARG A 394 16.28 0.01 6.03
C ARG A 394 17.17 1.07 6.66
N LEU A 395 16.75 2.34 6.74
CA LEU A 395 17.54 3.39 7.39
C LEU A 395 17.80 3.12 8.87
N ILE A 396 16.76 2.75 9.63
CA ILE A 396 16.88 2.42 11.06
C ILE A 396 17.89 1.27 11.25
N LYS A 397 17.80 0.22 10.40
CA LYS A 397 18.74 -0.92 10.43
C LYS A 397 20.17 -0.49 10.05
N ARG A 398 20.33 0.35 9.02
CA ARG A 398 21.64 0.87 8.56
C ARG A 398 22.32 1.72 9.63
N CYS A 399 21.57 2.51 10.38
CA CYS A 399 22.08 3.35 11.47
C CYS A 399 22.24 2.58 12.80
N ASN A 400 22.08 1.26 12.78
CA ASN A 400 22.23 0.38 13.94
C ASN A 400 21.35 0.79 15.15
N ILE A 401 20.14 1.29 14.88
CA ILE A 401 19.17 1.64 15.91
C ILE A 401 18.40 0.38 16.33
N ASP A 402 18.54 -0.03 17.60
CA ASP A 402 17.79 -1.16 18.16
C ASP A 402 16.33 -0.76 18.40
N PHE A 403 15.52 -0.85 17.35
CA PHE A 403 14.11 -0.44 17.33
C PHE A 403 13.28 -1.10 18.44
N ARG A 404 13.59 -2.36 18.80
CA ARG A 404 12.83 -3.10 19.82
C ARG A 404 13.03 -2.55 21.22
N ARG A 405 14.19 -1.95 21.48
CA ARG A 405 14.58 -1.40 22.80
C ARG A 405 14.37 0.10 22.91
N LEU A 406 13.86 0.75 21.87
CA LEU A 406 13.55 2.18 21.92
C LEU A 406 12.53 2.46 23.01
N ARG A 407 12.79 3.52 23.77
CA ARG A 407 11.79 4.12 24.65
C ARG A 407 10.78 4.89 23.81
N ASP A 408 9.61 5.07 24.37
CA ASP A 408 8.57 5.84 23.72
C ASP A 408 8.96 7.32 23.73
N TYR A 409 8.68 8.00 22.62
CA TYR A 409 8.92 9.42 22.44
C TYR A 409 7.63 10.10 22.00
N PHE A 410 7.43 11.30 22.52
CA PHE A 410 6.30 12.16 22.24
C PHE A 410 6.86 13.43 21.59
N PRO A 411 6.59 13.67 20.30
CA PRO A 411 6.98 14.91 19.65
C PRO A 411 6.34 16.11 20.34
N ASN A 412 7.05 17.24 20.41
CA ASN A 412 6.51 18.49 20.95
C ASN A 412 5.77 19.32 19.88
N SER A 413 5.71 18.83 18.63
CA SER A 413 5.12 19.56 17.53
C SER A 413 3.60 19.59 17.62
N ALA A 414 3.00 20.77 17.53
CA ALA A 414 1.55 20.93 17.42
C ALA A 414 0.96 20.15 16.23
N LEU A 415 1.71 20.01 15.14
CA LEU A 415 1.29 19.27 13.95
C LEU A 415 1.49 17.74 14.09
N ALA A 416 1.82 17.25 15.29
CA ALA A 416 1.84 15.83 15.62
C ALA A 416 0.58 15.38 16.40
N GLU A 417 -0.26 16.31 16.87
CA GLU A 417 -1.50 16.01 17.60
C GLU A 417 -2.65 15.69 16.64
N TYR A 418 -3.35 14.59 16.85
CA TYR A 418 -4.41 14.13 15.95
C TYR A 418 -5.54 13.43 16.70
N THR A 419 -6.70 13.35 16.04
CA THR A 419 -7.87 12.68 16.60
C THR A 419 -7.97 11.22 16.17
N GLY A 420 -8.82 10.44 16.84
CA GLY A 420 -9.17 9.10 16.40
C GLY A 420 -9.68 9.04 14.94
N ALA A 421 -10.38 10.09 14.47
CA ALA A 421 -10.80 10.18 13.07
C ALA A 421 -9.61 10.26 12.10
N GLY A 422 -8.58 11.05 12.42
CA GLY A 422 -7.33 11.09 11.64
C GLY A 422 -6.57 9.76 11.65
N ALA A 423 -6.65 8.98 12.74
CA ALA A 423 -5.95 7.69 12.86
C ALA A 423 -6.50 6.60 11.92
N ILE A 424 -7.82 6.58 11.67
CA ILE A 424 -8.46 5.54 10.84
C ILE A 424 -8.32 5.75 9.33
N PHE A 425 -7.79 6.89 8.87
CA PHE A 425 -7.54 7.17 7.44
C PHE A 425 -6.76 6.07 6.71
N GLY A 426 -5.90 5.34 7.43
CA GLY A 426 -5.10 4.26 6.87
C GLY A 426 -5.90 3.00 6.47
N ALA A 427 -7.10 2.82 7.03
CA ALA A 427 -8.01 1.72 6.75
C ALA A 427 -9.07 2.16 5.72
N THR A 428 -9.54 1.21 4.91
CA THR A 428 -10.65 1.48 3.97
C THR A 428 -11.93 1.84 4.72
N GLY A 429 -12.64 2.86 4.21
CA GLY A 429 -13.83 3.42 4.85
C GLY A 429 -13.51 4.44 5.95
N GLY A 430 -12.24 4.55 6.38
CA GLY A 430 -11.84 5.46 7.45
C GLY A 430 -11.90 6.93 7.07
N VAL A 431 -11.64 7.28 5.80
CA VAL A 431 -11.77 8.66 5.31
C VAL A 431 -13.24 9.06 5.28
N MET A 432 -14.09 8.18 4.73
CA MET A 432 -15.54 8.34 4.71
C MET A 432 -16.11 8.53 6.12
N GLU A 433 -15.73 7.64 7.04
CA GLU A 433 -16.21 7.69 8.43
C GLU A 433 -15.77 8.98 9.14
N ALA A 434 -14.50 9.37 9.00
CA ALA A 434 -13.95 10.60 9.56
C ALA A 434 -14.66 11.86 9.02
N ALA A 435 -14.89 11.91 7.70
CA ALA A 435 -15.62 12.99 7.06
C ALA A 435 -17.05 13.12 7.59
N LEU A 436 -17.78 12.01 7.67
CA LEU A 436 -19.19 12.01 8.10
C LEU A 436 -19.38 12.33 9.58
N ARG A 437 -18.42 11.95 10.45
CA ARG A 437 -18.40 12.39 11.85
C ARG A 437 -18.41 13.92 11.99
N THR A 438 -17.76 14.63 11.06
CA THR A 438 -17.67 16.09 11.06
C THR A 438 -18.85 16.74 10.32
N VAL A 439 -19.15 16.29 9.09
CA VAL A 439 -20.23 16.86 8.27
C VAL A 439 -21.57 16.79 8.98
N LYS A 440 -21.88 15.67 9.65
CA LYS A 440 -23.17 15.50 10.34
C LYS A 440 -23.37 16.55 11.44
N GLU A 441 -22.37 16.82 12.27
CA GLU A 441 -22.50 17.81 13.35
C GLU A 441 -22.59 19.24 12.85
N ILE A 442 -21.79 19.58 11.83
CA ILE A 442 -21.82 20.91 11.21
C ILE A 442 -23.19 21.18 10.59
N VAL A 443 -23.75 20.21 9.86
CA VAL A 443 -25.03 20.34 9.16
C VAL A 443 -26.21 20.32 10.14
N GLU A 444 -26.18 19.50 11.18
CA GLU A 444 -27.25 19.40 12.18
C GLU A 444 -27.17 20.50 13.25
N GLN A 445 -26.09 21.29 13.28
CA GLN A 445 -25.82 22.35 14.28
C GLN A 445 -25.98 21.88 15.73
N ARG A 446 -25.68 20.61 16.00
CA ARG A 446 -25.77 20.00 17.31
C ARG A 446 -24.64 18.98 17.49
N GLU A 447 -24.16 18.88 18.72
CA GLU A 447 -23.26 17.80 19.09
C GLU A 447 -24.06 16.50 19.19
N GLY A 448 -23.56 15.46 18.52
CA GLY A 448 -24.14 14.14 18.46
C GLY A 448 -23.15 13.06 18.87
N GLU A 449 -23.66 11.83 18.92
CA GLU A 449 -22.81 10.66 19.13
C GLU A 449 -21.83 10.47 17.96
N VAL A 450 -20.71 9.81 18.24
CA VAL A 450 -19.73 9.47 17.20
C VAL A 450 -20.40 8.55 16.17
N VAL A 451 -20.34 8.94 14.90
CA VAL A 451 -20.83 8.10 13.80
C VAL A 451 -19.86 6.93 13.61
N GLU A 452 -20.38 5.72 13.81
CA GLU A 452 -19.67 4.45 13.63
C GLU A 452 -20.24 3.74 12.39
N LEU A 453 -19.46 3.68 11.30
CA LEU A 453 -19.88 3.05 10.04
C LEU A 453 -19.24 1.67 9.89
N ASN A 454 -19.65 0.74 10.76
CA ASN A 454 -19.08 -0.60 10.80
C ASN A 454 -19.23 -1.36 9.47
N GLU A 455 -20.30 -1.07 8.72
CA GLU A 455 -20.55 -1.60 7.37
C GLU A 455 -19.43 -1.23 6.37
N LEU A 456 -18.74 -0.11 6.59
CA LEU A 456 -17.66 0.35 5.73
C LEU A 456 -16.28 -0.18 6.13
N ARG A 457 -16.15 -0.84 7.29
CA ARG A 457 -14.85 -1.28 7.85
C ARG A 457 -14.34 -2.63 7.31
N SER A 458 -15.19 -3.39 6.63
CA SER A 458 -14.78 -4.69 6.05
C SER A 458 -13.58 -4.52 5.10
N VAL A 459 -12.57 -5.38 5.24
CA VAL A 459 -11.37 -5.38 4.38
C VAL A 459 -11.46 -6.35 3.20
N ASP A 460 -12.51 -7.18 3.18
CA ASP A 460 -12.70 -8.24 2.20
C ASP A 460 -13.72 -7.85 1.12
N GLU A 461 -14.73 -7.04 1.47
CA GLU A 461 -15.73 -6.54 0.53
C GLU A 461 -15.22 -5.32 -0.24
N GLY A 462 -14.94 -5.48 -1.53
CA GLY A 462 -14.32 -4.45 -2.37
C GLY A 462 -15.15 -3.17 -2.61
N ILE A 463 -16.48 -3.26 -2.50
CA ILE A 463 -17.42 -2.12 -2.58
C ILE A 463 -18.38 -2.27 -1.42
N LYS A 464 -18.41 -1.28 -0.53
CA LYS A 464 -19.28 -1.23 0.63
C LYS A 464 -20.17 0.00 0.53
N GLU A 465 -21.44 -0.12 0.90
CA GLU A 465 -22.42 0.96 0.88
C GLU A 465 -22.99 1.10 2.29
N ALA A 466 -23.23 2.35 2.73
CA ALA A 466 -23.89 2.63 4.00
C ALA A 466 -24.92 3.75 3.80
N THR A 467 -26.07 3.61 4.46
CA THR A 467 -27.09 4.66 4.52
C THR A 467 -26.83 5.50 5.76
N VAL A 468 -26.70 6.81 5.56
CA VAL A 468 -26.44 7.76 6.63
C VAL A 468 -27.58 8.75 6.66
N LYS A 469 -28.12 9.00 7.84
CA LYS A 469 -29.13 10.03 8.05
C LYS A 469 -28.43 11.35 8.38
N ILE A 470 -28.65 12.38 7.57
CA ILE A 470 -28.19 13.76 7.79
C ILE A 470 -29.44 14.64 7.83
N ASN A 471 -29.71 15.29 8.98
CA ASN A 471 -31.02 15.88 9.26
C ASN A 471 -32.16 14.85 9.05
N ASP A 472 -33.18 15.17 8.27
CA ASP A 472 -34.28 14.27 7.92
C ASP A 472 -34.09 13.55 6.58
N LYS A 473 -32.92 13.71 5.94
CA LYS A 473 -32.61 13.08 4.65
C LYS A 473 -31.75 11.83 4.86
N GLU A 474 -32.13 10.74 4.18
CA GLU A 474 -31.29 9.56 4.05
C GLU A 474 -30.42 9.69 2.80
N VAL A 475 -29.11 9.54 2.97
CA VAL A 475 -28.13 9.62 1.88
C VAL A 475 -27.28 8.36 1.87
N ILE A 476 -26.88 7.92 0.68
CA ILE A 476 -26.05 6.73 0.53
C ILE A 476 -24.61 7.16 0.27
N VAL A 477 -23.69 6.60 1.05
CA VAL A 477 -22.26 6.72 0.82
C VAL A 477 -21.66 5.37 0.46
N ALA A 478 -20.49 5.39 -0.17
CA ALA A 478 -19.80 4.16 -0.52
C ALA A 478 -18.29 4.24 -0.26
N ALA A 479 -17.69 3.12 0.11
CA ALA A 479 -16.25 2.95 0.22
C ALA A 479 -15.80 1.84 -0.72
N VAL A 480 -14.86 2.16 -1.61
CA VAL A 480 -14.32 1.26 -2.62
C VAL A 480 -12.83 1.08 -2.43
N HIS A 481 -12.37 -0.16 -2.38
CA HIS A 481 -10.94 -0.44 -2.27
C HIS A 481 -10.46 -1.52 -3.24
N GLY A 482 -9.26 -1.31 -3.78
CA GLY A 482 -8.72 -2.12 -4.86
C GLY A 482 -9.20 -1.61 -6.20
N ALA A 483 -8.26 -1.19 -7.04
CA ALA A 483 -8.58 -0.60 -8.34
C ALA A 483 -9.37 -1.56 -9.27
N ILE A 484 -9.29 -2.87 -9.05
CA ILE A 484 -10.14 -3.87 -9.74
C ILE A 484 -11.65 -3.61 -9.58
N HIS A 485 -12.07 -2.96 -8.49
CA HIS A 485 -13.48 -2.67 -8.21
C HIS A 485 -13.94 -1.31 -8.75
N PHE A 486 -13.03 -0.45 -9.22
CA PHE A 486 -13.37 0.90 -9.67
C PHE A 486 -14.33 0.91 -10.86
N PRO A 487 -14.13 0.14 -11.95
CA PRO A 487 -15.08 0.10 -13.06
C PRO A 487 -16.49 -0.23 -12.63
N LYS A 488 -16.64 -1.21 -11.74
CA LYS A 488 -17.94 -1.67 -11.23
C LYS A 488 -18.63 -0.58 -10.41
N MET A 489 -17.90 0.15 -9.57
CA MET A 489 -18.50 1.27 -8.83
C MET A 489 -18.88 2.43 -9.77
N LEU A 490 -17.99 2.82 -10.68
CA LEU A 490 -18.27 3.91 -11.62
C LEU A 490 -19.46 3.58 -12.51
N GLN A 491 -19.60 2.32 -12.93
CA GLN A 491 -20.79 1.84 -13.63
C GLN A 491 -22.05 1.97 -12.77
N LYS A 492 -22.02 1.52 -11.50
CA LYS A 492 -23.15 1.70 -10.56
C LYS A 492 -23.56 3.18 -10.43
N ILE A 493 -22.61 4.11 -10.43
CA ILE A 493 -22.88 5.55 -10.36
C ILE A 493 -23.54 6.06 -11.63
N LYS A 494 -23.06 5.64 -12.82
CA LYS A 494 -23.69 5.99 -14.10
C LYS A 494 -25.13 5.45 -14.22
N GLU A 495 -25.35 4.22 -13.77
CA GLU A 495 -26.66 3.54 -13.83
C GLU A 495 -27.66 4.08 -12.80
N ASN A 496 -27.19 4.71 -11.72
CA ASN A 496 -28.03 5.24 -10.65
C ASN A 496 -27.67 6.71 -10.34
N PRO A 497 -27.92 7.67 -11.26
CA PRO A 497 -27.63 9.07 -11.04
C PRO A 497 -28.33 9.60 -9.77
N GLY A 498 -27.59 10.34 -8.95
CA GLY A 498 -28.11 10.91 -7.70
C GLY A 498 -28.24 9.92 -6.52
N LYS A 499 -27.94 8.63 -6.70
CA LYS A 499 -28.02 7.64 -5.60
C LYS A 499 -26.97 7.91 -4.51
N TYR A 500 -25.73 8.16 -4.91
CA TYR A 500 -24.61 8.33 -3.98
C TYR A 500 -24.35 9.81 -3.73
N LEU A 501 -24.06 10.15 -2.48
CA LEU A 501 -23.63 11.49 -2.09
C LEU A 501 -22.12 11.65 -2.12
N PHE A 502 -21.42 10.69 -1.51
CA PHE A 502 -19.97 10.73 -1.31
C PHE A 502 -19.39 9.32 -1.47
N VAL A 503 -18.28 9.19 -2.19
CA VAL A 503 -17.63 7.91 -2.45
C VAL A 503 -16.13 7.98 -2.18
N GLU A 504 -15.65 7.12 -1.28
CA GLU A 504 -14.23 6.91 -1.01
C GLU A 504 -13.63 5.91 -2.00
N PHE A 505 -12.49 6.24 -2.58
CA PHE A 505 -11.74 5.35 -3.48
C PHE A 505 -10.29 5.16 -3.00
N MET A 506 -9.92 3.90 -2.76
CA MET A 506 -8.57 3.49 -2.38
C MET A 506 -8.00 2.51 -3.40
N ALA A 507 -6.86 2.82 -4.03
CA ALA A 507 -6.28 1.96 -5.07
C ALA A 507 -5.86 0.58 -4.56
N CYS A 508 -5.49 0.48 -3.28
CA CYS A 508 -5.02 -0.76 -2.66
C CYS A 508 -6.16 -1.49 -1.94
N ILE A 509 -6.25 -2.81 -2.12
CA ILE A 509 -7.21 -3.64 -1.37
C ILE A 509 -6.95 -3.52 0.14
N GLY A 510 -7.98 -3.16 0.91
CA GLY A 510 -7.93 -2.91 2.35
C GLY A 510 -7.49 -1.50 2.75
N GLY A 511 -7.17 -0.62 1.78
CA GLY A 511 -6.68 0.73 2.05
C GLY A 511 -5.15 0.80 2.19
N CYS A 512 -4.66 1.88 2.78
CA CYS A 512 -3.23 2.18 2.92
C CYS A 512 -2.48 1.19 3.82
N ILE A 513 -3.17 0.47 4.74
CA ILE A 513 -2.57 -0.62 5.55
C ILE A 513 -1.95 -1.73 4.70
N ASN A 514 -2.33 -1.84 3.44
CA ASN A 514 -1.80 -2.79 2.48
C ASN A 514 -1.18 -2.07 1.26
N GLY A 515 -0.71 -0.83 1.43
CA GLY A 515 -0.09 -0.07 0.36
C GLY A 515 1.21 -0.72 -0.15
N GLY A 516 1.59 -0.43 -1.40
CA GLY A 516 2.77 -0.99 -2.04
C GLY A 516 4.11 -0.69 -1.35
N GLY A 517 4.16 0.25 -0.40
CA GLY A 517 5.32 0.63 0.41
C GLY A 517 5.44 -0.10 1.75
N GLN A 518 4.47 -0.95 2.11
CA GLN A 518 4.46 -1.69 3.37
C GLN A 518 5.45 -2.87 3.43
N PRO A 519 5.79 -3.41 4.61
CA PRO A 519 6.59 -4.63 4.72
C PRO A 519 6.04 -5.76 3.87
N ILE A 520 6.92 -6.46 3.16
CA ILE A 520 6.54 -7.59 2.29
C ILE A 520 6.36 -8.82 3.18
N VAL A 521 5.12 -9.29 3.27
CA VAL A 521 4.78 -10.52 3.99
C VAL A 521 4.98 -11.72 3.06
N GLN A 522 5.62 -12.78 3.53
CA GLN A 522 5.83 -13.99 2.72
C GLN A 522 4.49 -14.63 2.32
N ALA A 523 4.43 -15.19 1.10
CA ALA A 523 3.20 -15.84 0.60
C ALA A 523 2.64 -16.89 1.58
N GLN A 524 3.51 -17.62 2.28
CA GLN A 524 3.09 -18.62 3.26
C GLN A 524 2.33 -18.06 4.46
N ILE A 525 2.70 -16.88 4.92
CA ILE A 525 2.00 -16.23 6.03
C ILE A 525 0.65 -15.71 5.53
N GLN A 526 0.60 -15.16 4.31
CA GLN A 526 -0.62 -14.58 3.74
C GLN A 526 -1.76 -15.60 3.52
N ASP A 527 -1.45 -16.88 3.33
CA ASP A 527 -2.46 -17.93 3.16
C ASP A 527 -3.38 -18.11 4.38
N TYR A 528 -2.87 -17.80 5.58
CA TYR A 528 -3.53 -18.12 6.85
C TYR A 528 -3.68 -16.90 7.78
N VAL A 529 -2.97 -15.81 7.50
CA VAL A 529 -3.03 -14.57 8.28
C VAL A 529 -3.63 -13.47 7.42
N ASN A 530 -4.79 -12.95 7.84
CA ASN A 530 -5.38 -11.76 7.22
C ASN A 530 -4.63 -10.50 7.69
N VAL A 531 -3.49 -10.23 7.06
CA VAL A 531 -2.62 -9.07 7.33
C VAL A 531 -3.40 -7.76 7.30
N ARG A 532 -4.33 -7.63 6.35
CA ARG A 532 -5.17 -6.42 6.19
C ARG A 532 -6.01 -6.17 7.44
N GLN A 533 -6.71 -7.21 7.90
CA GLN A 533 -7.57 -7.12 9.08
C GLN A 533 -6.78 -6.78 10.34
N LEU A 534 -5.64 -7.43 10.56
CA LEU A 534 -4.82 -7.19 11.76
C LEU A 534 -4.30 -5.74 11.83
N ARG A 535 -3.79 -5.23 10.70
CA ARG A 535 -3.33 -3.83 10.62
C ARG A 535 -4.48 -2.83 10.73
N ALA A 536 -5.64 -3.10 10.12
CA ALA A 536 -6.83 -2.24 10.22
C ALA A 536 -7.37 -2.19 11.65
N ASN A 537 -7.50 -3.34 12.32
CA ASN A 537 -7.94 -3.43 13.72
C ASN A 537 -7.06 -2.59 14.65
N ALA A 538 -5.76 -2.53 14.39
CA ALA A 538 -4.84 -1.71 15.18
C ALA A 538 -5.12 -0.21 15.05
N LEU A 539 -5.49 0.28 13.85
CA LEU A 539 -5.89 1.67 13.64
C LEU A 539 -7.24 1.97 14.31
N HIS A 540 -8.21 1.07 14.20
CA HIS A 540 -9.51 1.23 14.88
C HIS A 540 -9.35 1.25 16.40
N LYS A 541 -8.48 0.42 16.97
CA LYS A 541 -8.16 0.48 18.40
C LYS A 541 -7.56 1.83 18.81
N ILE A 542 -6.69 2.43 17.99
CA ILE A 542 -6.17 3.78 18.28
C ILE A 542 -7.32 4.78 18.38
N ASP A 543 -8.27 4.75 17.43
CA ASP A 543 -9.46 5.60 17.47
C ASP A 543 -10.37 5.32 18.67
N GLU A 544 -10.61 4.07 19.02
CA GLU A 544 -11.42 3.68 20.20
C GLU A 544 -10.81 4.18 21.52
N PHE A 545 -9.47 4.23 21.63
CA PHE A 545 -8.78 4.71 22.82
C PHE A 545 -8.49 6.23 22.82
N SER A 546 -8.77 6.93 21.71
CA SER A 546 -8.58 8.38 21.64
C SER A 546 -9.69 9.12 22.39
N GLU A 547 -9.31 10.12 23.20
CA GLU A 547 -10.26 11.00 23.88
C GLU A 547 -11.06 11.85 22.88
N ILE A 548 -10.40 12.31 21.82
CA ILE A 548 -11.01 13.11 20.75
C ILE A 548 -11.09 12.25 19.49
N ARG A 549 -12.30 12.03 19.00
CA ARG A 549 -12.60 11.12 17.87
C ARG A 549 -13.22 11.80 16.64
N LYS A 550 -13.27 13.14 16.65
CA LYS A 550 -13.86 13.96 15.58
C LYS A 550 -12.86 15.03 15.15
N SER A 551 -12.53 15.10 13.87
CA SER A 551 -11.45 15.95 13.36
C SER A 551 -11.63 17.44 13.67
N HIS A 552 -12.86 17.95 13.62
CA HIS A 552 -13.16 19.36 13.92
C HIS A 552 -13.10 19.71 15.42
N LYS A 553 -12.85 18.72 16.30
CA LYS A 553 -12.60 18.91 17.73
C LYS A 553 -11.10 18.84 18.08
N ASN A 554 -10.22 18.71 17.09
CA ASN A 554 -8.78 18.76 17.32
C ASN A 554 -8.36 20.19 17.70
N PRO A 555 -7.85 20.44 18.92
CA PRO A 555 -7.53 21.79 19.37
C PRO A 555 -6.47 22.47 18.49
N GLU A 556 -5.48 21.72 18.00
CA GLU A 556 -4.43 22.27 17.14
C GLU A 556 -4.94 22.60 15.73
N VAL A 557 -5.96 21.88 15.25
CA VAL A 557 -6.64 22.23 13.99
C VAL A 557 -7.52 23.47 14.18
N GLU A 558 -8.26 23.57 15.30
CA GLU A 558 -9.01 24.78 15.63
C GLU A 558 -8.10 26.00 15.70
N ASN A 559 -6.94 25.88 16.35
CA ASN A 559 -5.92 26.93 16.41
C ASN A 559 -5.40 27.30 15.02
N LEU A 560 -5.11 26.30 14.17
CA LEU A 560 -4.69 26.53 12.78
C LEU A 560 -5.70 27.39 12.02
N TYR A 561 -6.99 27.09 12.12
CA TYR A 561 -8.03 27.89 11.46
C TYR A 561 -8.19 29.26 12.12
N ALA A 562 -8.26 29.37 13.43
CA ALA A 562 -8.42 30.66 14.10
C ALA A 562 -7.26 31.64 13.78
N GLU A 563 -6.02 31.15 13.90
CA GLU A 563 -4.82 31.97 13.77
C GLU A 563 -4.51 32.27 12.30
N PHE A 564 -4.60 31.27 11.43
CA PHE A 564 -4.01 31.31 10.09
C PHE A 564 -5.02 31.15 8.95
N LEU A 565 -5.69 29.99 8.85
CA LEU A 565 -6.54 29.67 7.69
C LEU A 565 -7.91 30.36 7.69
N LYS A 566 -8.32 30.94 8.82
CA LYS A 566 -9.61 31.59 9.12
C LYS A 566 -10.80 30.64 9.16
N LYS A 567 -11.10 29.97 8.05
CA LYS A 567 -12.16 28.97 7.96
C LYS A 567 -11.85 27.96 6.85
N PRO A 568 -12.42 26.75 6.90
CA PRO A 568 -12.39 25.84 5.76
C PRO A 568 -12.97 26.51 4.51
N GLY A 569 -12.41 26.21 3.33
CA GLY A 569 -12.78 26.83 2.06
C GLY A 569 -12.45 28.32 1.95
N SER A 570 -11.67 28.90 2.87
CA SER A 570 -11.20 30.29 2.72
C SER A 570 -10.24 30.44 1.54
N LYS A 571 -9.98 31.69 1.11
CA LYS A 571 -9.01 31.95 0.03
C LYS A 571 -7.61 31.42 0.34
N ILE A 572 -7.17 31.53 1.60
CA ILE A 572 -5.84 31.05 2.01
C ILE A 572 -5.83 29.52 2.13
N ALA A 573 -6.93 28.92 2.62
CA ALA A 573 -7.08 27.46 2.63
C ALA A 573 -7.05 26.90 1.20
N HIS A 574 -7.83 27.47 0.27
CA HIS A 574 -7.80 27.09 -1.14
C HIS A 574 -6.42 27.23 -1.78
N HIS A 575 -5.70 28.32 -1.51
CA HIS A 575 -4.35 28.52 -2.04
C HIS A 575 -3.36 27.46 -1.57
N LEU A 576 -3.44 27.05 -0.30
CA LEU A 576 -2.47 26.14 0.32
C LEU A 576 -2.84 24.67 0.17
N LEU A 577 -4.12 24.36 0.35
CA LEU A 577 -4.62 23.02 0.65
C LEU A 577 -5.43 22.41 -0.48
N HIS A 578 -5.68 23.12 -1.58
CA HIS A 578 -6.44 22.58 -2.71
C HIS A 578 -5.56 22.48 -3.96
N THR A 579 -5.98 21.62 -4.88
CA THR A 579 -5.33 21.36 -6.16
C THR A 579 -6.38 21.12 -7.23
N LYS A 580 -5.90 20.93 -8.47
CA LYS A 580 -6.70 20.53 -9.62
C LYS A 580 -6.08 19.30 -10.26
N TYR A 581 -6.88 18.59 -11.01
CA TYR A 581 -6.51 17.36 -11.71
C TYR A 581 -6.85 17.51 -13.18
N ASP A 582 -6.01 16.94 -14.03
CA ASP A 582 -6.13 17.04 -15.48
C ASP A 582 -6.02 15.65 -16.11
N ARG A 583 -6.62 15.49 -17.30
CA ARG A 583 -6.52 14.24 -18.04
C ARG A 583 -5.07 13.94 -18.39
N ILE A 584 -4.67 12.68 -18.23
CA ILE A 584 -3.38 12.16 -18.66
C ILE A 584 -3.59 11.21 -19.83
N ASN A 585 -2.73 11.31 -20.85
CA ASN A 585 -2.69 10.34 -21.95
C ASN A 585 -1.60 9.30 -21.69
N THR A 586 -1.84 8.07 -22.15
CA THR A 586 -0.88 6.96 -22.07
C THR A 586 -0.39 6.59 -23.45
N TYR A 587 0.79 5.98 -23.53
CA TYR A 587 1.45 5.66 -24.80
C TYR A 587 1.61 6.93 -25.65
N SER A 588 2.05 8.01 -25.00
CA SER A 588 2.41 9.26 -25.67
C SER A 588 3.62 9.01 -26.59
N GLU A 589 3.51 9.51 -27.83
CA GLU A 589 4.53 9.33 -28.89
C GLU A 589 5.85 10.06 -28.61
#